data_AF-A0A7Y1YAZ8-F1
#
_entry.id   AF-A0A7Y1YAZ8-F1
#
_cell.length_a   1.000
_cell.length_b   1.000
_cell.length_c   1.000
_cell.angle_alpha   90.00
_cell.angle_beta   90.00
_cell.angle_gamma   90.00
#
_symmetry.space_group_name_H-M   'P 1'
#
loop_
_entity.id
_entity.type
_entity.pdbx_description
1 polymer ?
#
loop_
_entity_poly.entity_id
_entity_poly.type
_entity_poly.pdbx_seq_one_letter_code
_entity_poly.pdbx_strand_id
1 'polypeptide(L)'
;MKKTLPIFIIAAIFAAAPLIDITIPIVFTNDISSPGTLLVLGIALTFAGLAMSYDILFGYTGLLSLGHALPFALGVYGTNLAMIHWKVPYVLAVVISLGGGIVIALILGSLALRTSGVAFAMVTLALAEAFAILVLTDPVRIFGGEEGLPIAAEQLPDFYRGVVNTKYIYWTALVFAVVTFLVSRLVVSSRAGRVWQAIRENEARVELIGLRPFAFKLASFVIASAIASLGGSVYLLLIRGANEGTASAIFTLAILVMVVLGGAGKLWGAALGGFIYGILNLRLSGVATSDFIDSLPNWIGGPLSEPLFVLGVLFILLILYFPGGLISIPARLFSSRRSTGTAGS
;
A
#
# COMPACT_ATOMS: atom_id res chain seq x y z
N MET A 1 -2.66 -11.12 -24.34
CA MET A 1 -2.18 -12.36 -23.70
C MET A 1 -0.68 -12.39 -23.45
N LYS A 2 0.22 -11.93 -24.34
CA LYS A 2 1.68 -11.98 -24.09
C LYS A 2 2.21 -11.13 -22.91
N LYS A 3 1.49 -10.10 -22.45
CA LYS A 3 1.91 -9.23 -21.32
C LYS A 3 1.47 -9.71 -19.92
N THR A 4 0.61 -10.73 -19.82
CA THR A 4 0.14 -11.27 -18.52
C THR A 4 0.89 -12.53 -18.08
N LEU A 5 1.59 -13.19 -19.01
CA LEU A 5 2.45 -14.34 -18.75
C LEU A 5 3.50 -14.11 -17.62
N PRO A 6 4.22 -12.96 -17.56
CA PRO A 6 5.19 -12.74 -16.48
C PRO A 6 4.54 -12.65 -15.09
N ILE A 7 3.25 -12.29 -15.00
CA ILE A 7 2.54 -12.18 -13.71
C ILE A 7 2.34 -13.55 -13.11
N PHE A 8 1.82 -14.51 -13.89
CA PHE A 8 1.57 -15.86 -13.39
C PHE A 8 2.87 -16.54 -12.98
N ILE A 9 3.98 -16.23 -13.65
CA ILE A 9 5.31 -16.72 -13.28
C ILE A 9 5.77 -16.08 -11.96
N ILE A 10 5.68 -14.75 -11.81
CA ILE A 10 6.03 -14.06 -10.56
C ILE A 10 5.15 -14.55 -9.40
N ALA A 11 3.83 -14.63 -9.62
CA ALA A 11 2.88 -15.12 -8.63
C ALA A 11 3.15 -16.59 -8.27
N ALA A 12 3.53 -17.44 -9.23
CA ALA A 12 3.93 -18.82 -8.95
C ALA A 12 5.23 -18.90 -8.13
N ILE A 13 6.21 -18.03 -8.42
CA ILE A 13 7.44 -17.93 -7.64
C ILE A 13 7.14 -17.53 -6.19
N PHE A 14 6.31 -16.50 -5.98
CA PHE A 14 5.88 -16.10 -4.64
C PHE A 14 5.01 -17.19 -3.96
N ALA A 15 4.14 -17.86 -4.71
CA ALA A 15 3.33 -18.97 -4.16
C ALA A 15 4.20 -20.12 -3.66
N ALA A 16 5.36 -20.35 -4.30
CA ALA A 16 6.36 -21.33 -3.88
C ALA A 16 7.23 -20.86 -2.70
N ALA A 17 7.22 -19.58 -2.32
CA ALA A 17 8.08 -19.06 -1.26
C ALA A 17 8.00 -19.85 0.08
N PRO A 18 6.83 -20.27 0.56
CA PRO A 18 6.74 -21.09 1.79
C PRO A 18 7.32 -22.51 1.66
N LEU A 19 7.63 -22.96 0.45
CA LEU A 19 8.19 -24.29 0.15
C LEU A 19 9.69 -24.23 -0.15
N ILE A 20 10.29 -23.04 -0.12
CA ILE A 20 11.70 -22.82 -0.47
C ILE A 20 12.50 -22.57 0.81
N ASP A 21 13.33 -23.55 1.19
CA ASP A 21 14.26 -23.46 2.32
C ASP A 21 15.61 -22.85 1.88
N ILE A 22 15.55 -21.71 1.21
CA ILE A 22 16.75 -20.95 0.82
C ILE A 22 16.88 -19.76 1.77
N THR A 23 18.05 -19.59 2.37
CA THR A 23 18.39 -18.39 3.12
C THR A 23 18.89 -17.31 2.14
N ILE A 24 18.39 -16.07 2.27
CA ILE A 24 18.96 -14.90 1.59
C ILE A 24 19.56 -14.00 2.67
N PRO A 25 20.82 -14.21 3.11
CA PRO A 25 21.37 -13.61 4.34
C PRO A 25 21.33 -12.08 4.36
N ILE A 26 21.42 -11.45 3.18
CA ILE A 26 21.39 -9.98 3.03
C ILE A 26 19.97 -9.42 3.31
N VAL A 27 18.92 -10.17 3.00
CA VAL A 27 17.53 -9.69 3.04
C VAL A 27 16.70 -10.35 4.15
N PHE A 28 17.03 -11.57 4.54
CA PHE A 28 16.36 -12.34 5.58
C PHE A 28 17.39 -12.97 6.53
N THR A 29 17.11 -12.90 7.83
CA THR A 29 17.96 -13.50 8.88
C THR A 29 17.73 -15.00 9.00
N ASN A 30 16.55 -15.47 8.60
CA ASN A 30 16.12 -16.86 8.63
C ASN A 30 15.73 -17.31 7.22
N ASP A 31 15.44 -18.61 7.07
CA ASP A 31 14.95 -19.18 5.81
C ASP A 31 13.66 -18.51 5.34
N ILE A 32 13.42 -18.55 4.02
CA ILE A 32 12.22 -17.95 3.42
C ILE A 32 10.93 -18.61 3.96
N SER A 33 10.99 -19.91 4.26
CA SER A 33 9.89 -20.67 4.86
C SER A 33 9.60 -20.32 6.33
N SER A 34 10.51 -19.59 7.00
CA SER A 34 10.32 -19.24 8.41
C SER A 34 9.11 -18.31 8.62
N PRO A 35 8.34 -18.48 9.72
CA PRO A 35 7.17 -17.65 10.00
C PRO A 35 7.47 -16.13 9.99
N GLY A 36 8.64 -15.73 10.51
CA GLY A 36 9.05 -14.32 10.51
C GLY A 36 9.25 -13.76 9.10
N THR A 37 9.95 -14.49 8.23
CA THR A 37 10.16 -14.07 6.83
C THR A 37 8.84 -14.04 6.05
N LEU A 38 7.97 -15.02 6.24
CA LEU A 38 6.64 -15.06 5.60
C LEU A 38 5.76 -13.88 6.05
N LEU A 39 5.85 -13.46 7.31
CA LEU A 39 5.15 -12.28 7.81
C LEU A 39 5.67 -11.00 7.14
N VAL A 40 7.00 -10.83 7.02
CA VAL A 40 7.60 -9.68 6.33
C VAL A 40 7.15 -9.63 4.88
N LEU A 41 7.21 -10.76 4.18
CA LEU A 41 6.77 -10.86 2.79
C LEU A 41 5.26 -10.60 2.65
N GLY A 42 4.44 -11.07 3.59
CA GLY A 42 3.00 -10.82 3.62
C GLY A 42 2.68 -9.32 3.78
N ILE A 43 3.39 -8.62 4.65
CA ILE A 43 3.27 -7.16 4.82
C ILE A 43 3.71 -6.45 3.52
N ALA A 44 4.84 -6.84 2.94
CA ALA A 44 5.33 -6.28 1.69
C ALA A 44 4.32 -6.47 0.52
N LEU A 45 3.69 -7.63 0.42
CA LEU A 45 2.64 -7.89 -0.58
C LEU A 45 1.39 -7.04 -0.32
N THR A 46 1.02 -6.84 0.95
CA THR A 46 -0.12 -5.99 1.32
C THR A 46 0.15 -4.52 0.97
N PHE A 47 1.36 -4.02 1.23
CA PHE A 47 1.77 -2.67 0.81
C PHE A 47 1.92 -2.53 -0.70
N ALA A 48 2.32 -3.56 -1.43
CA ALA A 48 2.27 -3.57 -2.90
C ALA A 48 0.83 -3.38 -3.42
N GLY A 49 -0.14 -4.07 -2.80
CA GLY A 49 -1.57 -3.90 -3.04
C GLY A 49 -2.04 -2.47 -2.76
N LEU A 50 -1.69 -1.95 -1.57
CA LEU A 50 -2.04 -0.61 -1.14
C LEU A 50 -1.46 0.47 -2.05
N ALA A 51 -0.19 0.35 -2.44
CA ALA A 51 0.45 1.27 -3.38
C ALA A 51 -0.23 1.25 -4.74
N MET A 52 -0.61 0.08 -5.27
CA MET A 52 -1.40 0.01 -6.52
C MET A 52 -2.75 0.70 -6.39
N SER A 53 -3.43 0.57 -5.24
CA SER A 53 -4.70 1.27 -5.00
C SER A 53 -4.54 2.79 -5.08
N TYR A 54 -3.46 3.31 -4.49
CA TYR A 54 -3.16 4.74 -4.51
C TYR A 54 -2.68 5.21 -5.89
N ASP A 55 -1.96 4.36 -6.64
CA ASP A 55 -1.54 4.65 -8.02
C ASP A 55 -2.73 4.85 -8.97
N ILE A 56 -3.86 4.17 -8.74
CA ILE A 56 -5.11 4.47 -9.47
C ILE A 56 -5.52 5.93 -9.28
N LEU A 57 -5.50 6.41 -8.03
CA LEU A 57 -5.95 7.75 -7.68
C LEU A 57 -4.94 8.82 -8.12
N PHE A 58 -3.70 8.70 -7.65
CA PHE A 58 -2.63 9.67 -7.90
C PHE A 58 -1.99 9.48 -9.28
N GLY A 59 -1.53 8.27 -9.59
CA GLY A 59 -0.77 7.97 -10.80
C GLY A 59 -1.60 8.01 -12.08
N TYR A 60 -2.83 7.48 -12.08
CA TYR A 60 -3.67 7.46 -13.27
C TYR A 60 -4.62 8.66 -13.36
N THR A 61 -5.23 9.06 -12.24
CA THR A 61 -6.24 10.14 -12.24
C THR A 61 -5.65 11.52 -11.97
N GLY A 62 -4.43 11.61 -11.42
CA GLY A 62 -3.81 12.90 -11.06
C GLY A 62 -4.33 13.48 -9.74
N LEU A 63 -5.03 12.69 -8.94
CA LEU A 63 -5.61 13.15 -7.67
C LEU A 63 -4.66 12.85 -6.52
N LEU A 64 -3.97 13.90 -6.03
CA LEU A 64 -3.15 13.82 -4.82
C LEU A 64 -4.06 13.85 -3.59
N SER A 65 -4.49 12.69 -3.13
CA SER A 65 -5.23 12.57 -1.86
C SER A 65 -4.25 12.33 -0.72
N LEU A 66 -4.35 13.15 0.33
CA LEU A 66 -3.61 12.97 1.58
C LEU A 66 -4.43 12.25 2.65
N GLY A 67 -5.54 11.62 2.27
CA GLY A 67 -6.42 10.88 3.17
C GLY A 67 -6.56 9.39 2.87
N HIS A 68 -5.65 8.79 2.08
CA HIS A 68 -5.76 7.38 1.66
C HIS A 68 -5.55 6.37 2.81
N ALA A 69 -4.97 6.80 3.93
CA ALA A 69 -4.92 6.00 5.17
C ALA A 69 -6.32 5.75 5.76
N LEU A 70 -7.28 6.67 5.57
CA LEU A 70 -8.63 6.52 6.11
C LEU A 70 -9.32 5.24 5.60
N PRO A 71 -9.48 4.98 4.29
CA PRO A 71 -10.12 3.75 3.83
C PRO A 71 -9.34 2.49 4.22
N PHE A 72 -8.01 2.57 4.33
CA PHE A 72 -7.20 1.46 4.84
C PHE A 72 -7.50 1.18 6.32
N ALA A 73 -7.52 2.21 7.16
CA ALA A 73 -7.85 2.10 8.57
C ALA A 73 -9.30 1.63 8.80
N LEU A 74 -10.25 2.07 7.97
CA LEU A 74 -11.61 1.49 7.96
C LEU A 74 -11.58 -0.01 7.66
N GLY A 75 -10.70 -0.48 6.79
CA GLY A 75 -10.44 -1.89 6.56
C GLY A 75 -10.01 -2.64 7.83
N VAL A 76 -9.01 -2.08 8.52
CA VAL A 76 -8.44 -2.64 9.75
C VAL A 76 -9.47 -2.62 10.89
N TYR A 77 -9.95 -1.44 11.26
CA TYR A 77 -10.89 -1.24 12.36
C TYR A 77 -12.27 -1.81 12.05
N GLY A 78 -12.82 -1.59 10.86
CA GLY A 78 -14.14 -2.10 10.48
C GLY A 78 -14.21 -3.62 10.53
N THR A 79 -13.15 -4.31 10.09
CA THR A 79 -13.09 -5.77 10.19
C THR A 79 -12.96 -6.21 11.65
N ASN A 80 -12.05 -5.60 12.43
CA ASN A 80 -11.85 -6.02 13.81
C ASN A 80 -13.09 -5.74 14.69
N LEU A 81 -13.69 -4.56 14.55
CA LEU A 81 -14.90 -4.18 15.30
C LEU A 81 -16.10 -5.06 14.97
N ALA A 82 -16.27 -5.44 13.69
CA ALA A 82 -17.32 -6.39 13.31
C ALA A 82 -17.09 -7.76 13.98
N MET A 83 -15.84 -8.24 14.04
CA MET A 83 -15.52 -9.49 14.73
C MET A 83 -15.72 -9.39 16.25
N ILE A 84 -15.31 -8.29 16.89
CA ILE A 84 -15.42 -8.08 18.34
C ILE A 84 -16.88 -7.94 18.77
N HIS A 85 -17.62 -7.00 18.16
CA HIS A 85 -18.94 -6.61 18.63
C HIS A 85 -20.07 -7.46 18.05
N TRP A 86 -19.97 -7.84 16.76
CA TRP A 86 -21.01 -8.64 16.11
C TRP A 86 -20.68 -10.12 16.10
N LYS A 87 -19.48 -10.52 16.54
CA LYS A 87 -19.03 -11.92 16.63
C LYS A 87 -19.17 -12.67 15.30
N VAL A 88 -19.08 -11.96 14.19
CA VAL A 88 -19.17 -12.53 12.85
C VAL A 88 -17.83 -13.15 12.43
N PRO A 89 -17.81 -14.20 11.59
CA PRO A 89 -16.57 -14.79 11.10
C PRO A 89 -15.78 -13.79 10.26
N TYR A 90 -14.45 -13.93 10.25
CA TYR A 90 -13.52 -13.04 9.53
C TYR A 90 -13.98 -12.67 8.10
N VAL A 91 -14.35 -13.66 7.29
CA VAL A 91 -14.75 -13.42 5.88
C VAL A 91 -15.96 -12.49 5.79
N LEU A 92 -16.95 -12.65 6.69
CA LEU A 92 -18.12 -11.78 6.72
C LEU A 92 -17.76 -10.39 7.23
N ALA A 93 -16.87 -10.30 8.23
CA ALA A 93 -16.34 -9.03 8.72
C ALA A 93 -15.63 -8.23 7.61
N VAL A 94 -14.83 -8.90 6.75
CA VAL A 94 -14.20 -8.26 5.59
C VAL A 94 -15.24 -7.71 4.61
N VAL A 95 -16.30 -8.47 4.32
CA VAL A 95 -17.36 -8.02 3.40
C VAL A 95 -18.10 -6.80 3.96
N ILE A 96 -18.41 -6.79 5.26
CA ILE A 96 -19.04 -5.65 5.93
C ILE A 96 -18.10 -4.43 5.89
N SER A 97 -16.83 -4.63 6.26
CA SER A 97 -15.82 -3.57 6.25
C SER A 97 -15.64 -2.96 4.86
N LEU A 98 -15.60 -3.80 3.82
CA LEU A 98 -15.57 -3.36 2.43
C LEU A 98 -16.81 -2.54 2.05
N GLY A 99 -18.01 -3.00 2.44
CA GLY A 99 -19.25 -2.28 2.21
C GLY A 99 -19.25 -0.90 2.88
N GLY A 100 -18.84 -0.83 4.15
CA GLY A 100 -18.67 0.42 4.90
C GLY A 100 -17.62 1.33 4.27
N GLY A 101 -16.49 0.78 3.85
CA GLY A 101 -15.43 1.50 3.15
C GLY A 101 -15.90 2.12 1.83
N ILE A 102 -16.70 1.40 1.04
CA ILE A 102 -17.30 1.92 -0.21
C ILE A 102 -18.28 3.06 0.10
N VAL A 103 -19.15 2.90 1.10
CA VAL A 103 -20.11 3.94 1.49
C VAL A 103 -19.39 5.20 1.96
N ILE A 104 -18.39 5.05 2.83
CA ILE A 104 -17.60 6.18 3.30
C ILE A 104 -16.81 6.80 2.13
N ALA A 105 -16.24 6.01 1.23
CA ALA A 105 -15.55 6.53 0.05
C ALA A 105 -16.48 7.32 -0.88
N LEU A 106 -17.74 6.91 -1.03
CA LEU A 106 -18.75 7.66 -1.79
C LEU A 106 -19.05 9.01 -1.13
N ILE A 107 -19.25 9.02 0.19
CA ILE A 107 -19.53 10.24 0.96
C ILE A 107 -18.33 11.18 0.89
N LEU A 108 -17.16 10.72 1.31
CA LEU A 108 -15.95 11.55 1.36
C LEU A 108 -15.50 11.98 -0.04
N GLY A 109 -15.56 11.09 -1.03
CA GLY A 109 -15.26 11.41 -2.42
C GLY A 109 -16.20 12.46 -2.97
N SER A 110 -17.50 12.37 -2.69
CA SER A 110 -18.49 13.36 -3.16
C SER A 110 -18.31 14.75 -2.56
N LEU A 111 -17.71 14.84 -1.36
CA LEU A 111 -17.40 16.08 -0.69
C LEU A 111 -16.04 16.63 -1.15
N ALA A 112 -15.00 15.80 -1.11
CA ALA A 112 -13.63 16.21 -1.43
C ALA A 112 -13.48 16.61 -2.90
N LEU A 113 -14.10 15.89 -3.84
CA LEU A 113 -13.99 16.17 -5.27
C LEU A 113 -14.68 17.47 -5.73
N ARG A 114 -15.31 18.21 -4.81
CA ARG A 114 -15.81 19.58 -5.05
C ARG A 114 -14.68 20.59 -5.10
N THR A 115 -13.51 20.25 -4.58
CA THR A 115 -12.29 21.06 -4.66
C THR A 115 -11.29 20.43 -5.61
N SER A 116 -10.32 21.22 -6.06
CA SER A 116 -9.30 20.79 -7.03
C SER A 116 -7.90 21.16 -6.57
N GLY A 117 -6.89 20.41 -7.05
CA GLY A 117 -5.48 20.68 -6.75
C GLY A 117 -5.15 20.60 -5.27
N VAL A 118 -4.47 21.61 -4.74
CA VAL A 118 -4.01 21.64 -3.34
C VAL A 118 -5.19 21.62 -2.35
N ALA A 119 -6.31 22.27 -2.69
CA ALA A 119 -7.49 22.26 -1.84
C ALA A 119 -8.08 20.84 -1.67
N PHE A 120 -8.02 20.00 -2.70
CA PHE A 120 -8.42 18.59 -2.60
C PHE A 120 -7.52 17.82 -1.64
N ALA A 121 -6.20 18.03 -1.72
CA ALA A 121 -5.24 17.43 -0.81
C ALA A 121 -5.52 17.84 0.65
N MET A 122 -5.78 19.14 0.91
CA MET A 122 -6.08 19.63 2.26
C MET A 122 -7.41 19.10 2.82
N VAL A 123 -8.47 19.04 1.99
CA VAL A 123 -9.76 18.49 2.43
C VAL A 123 -9.63 16.99 2.76
N THR A 124 -8.94 16.23 1.92
CA THR A 124 -8.74 14.79 2.20
C THR A 124 -7.85 14.54 3.41
N LEU A 125 -6.84 15.38 3.64
CA LEU A 125 -6.02 15.36 4.86
C LEU A 125 -6.89 15.63 6.10
N ALA A 126 -7.69 16.69 6.08
CA ALA A 126 -8.55 17.05 7.20
C ALA A 126 -9.56 15.95 7.55
N LEU A 127 -10.14 15.30 6.54
CA LEU A 127 -11.05 14.17 6.73
C LEU A 127 -10.35 12.94 7.34
N ALA A 128 -9.13 12.65 6.89
CA ALA A 128 -8.32 11.55 7.45
C ALA A 128 -7.87 11.83 8.89
N GLU A 129 -7.42 13.05 9.18
CA GLU A 129 -7.04 13.46 10.53
C GLU A 129 -8.23 13.47 11.48
N ALA A 130 -9.42 13.91 11.03
CA ALA A 130 -10.62 13.82 11.84
C ALA A 130 -10.94 12.37 12.23
N PHE A 131 -10.74 11.42 11.32
CA PHE A 131 -10.90 9.99 11.61
C PHE A 131 -9.79 9.46 12.54
N ALA A 132 -8.53 9.85 12.30
CA ALA A 132 -7.41 9.46 13.14
C ALA A 132 -7.57 9.94 14.60
N ILE A 133 -8.00 11.19 14.79
CA ILE A 133 -8.30 11.76 16.11
C ILE A 133 -9.47 11.02 16.78
N LEU A 134 -10.48 10.64 16.01
CA LEU A 134 -11.62 9.88 16.53
C LEU A 134 -11.20 8.47 17.00
N VAL A 135 -10.29 7.81 16.28
CA VAL A 135 -9.68 6.54 16.69
C VAL A 135 -8.80 6.71 17.93
N LEU A 136 -7.97 7.74 17.97
CA LEU A 136 -7.02 8.01 19.05
C LEU A 136 -7.73 8.41 20.36
N THR A 137 -8.66 9.37 20.28
CA THR A 137 -9.39 9.88 21.45
C THR A 137 -10.39 8.85 21.96
N ASP A 138 -10.87 7.98 21.07
CA ASP A 138 -11.84 6.92 21.34
C ASP A 138 -12.98 7.31 22.30
N PRO A 139 -13.78 8.34 21.98
CA PRO A 139 -14.77 8.90 22.91
C PRO A 139 -15.85 7.89 23.31
N VAL A 140 -16.11 6.88 22.47
CA VAL A 140 -17.12 5.83 22.69
C VAL A 140 -16.50 4.54 23.26
N ARG A 141 -15.17 4.49 23.44
CA ARG A 141 -14.41 3.33 23.93
C ARG A 141 -14.60 2.08 23.07
N ILE A 142 -14.62 2.27 21.76
CA ILE A 142 -14.76 1.21 20.76
C ILE A 142 -13.47 0.97 19.98
N PHE A 143 -12.63 1.98 19.78
CA PHE A 143 -11.44 1.92 18.93
C PHE A 143 -10.17 1.46 19.65
N GLY A 144 -10.15 1.42 20.98
CA GLY A 144 -8.98 1.03 21.77
C GLY A 144 -8.01 2.18 22.06
N GLY A 145 -8.19 3.35 21.43
CA GLY A 145 -7.37 4.54 21.65
C GLY A 145 -5.90 4.30 21.28
N GLU A 146 -4.99 4.78 22.14
CA GLU A 146 -3.53 4.62 21.99
C GLU A 146 -3.03 3.18 22.14
N GLU A 147 -3.78 2.32 22.84
CA GLU A 147 -3.37 0.91 23.05
C GLU A 147 -3.76 0.02 21.85
N GLY A 148 -4.62 0.53 20.97
CA GLY A 148 -5.21 -0.24 19.88
C GLY A 148 -6.12 -1.38 20.36
N LEU A 149 -6.49 -2.25 19.42
CA LEU A 149 -7.32 -3.42 19.69
C LEU A 149 -6.62 -4.69 19.21
N PRO A 150 -6.46 -5.72 20.06
CA PRO A 150 -6.01 -7.02 19.59
C PRO A 150 -7.02 -7.62 18.60
N ILE A 151 -6.54 -8.48 17.71
CA ILE A 151 -7.43 -9.21 16.80
C ILE A 151 -8.33 -10.17 17.60
N ALA A 152 -9.61 -10.21 17.26
CA ALA A 152 -10.54 -11.17 17.86
C ALA A 152 -10.25 -12.60 17.37
N ALA A 153 -9.37 -13.30 18.09
CA ALA A 153 -8.82 -14.58 17.66
C ALA A 153 -9.84 -15.72 17.62
N GLU A 154 -10.95 -15.59 18.35
CA GLU A 154 -12.04 -16.57 18.40
C GLU A 154 -12.82 -16.64 17.09
N GLN A 155 -12.97 -15.52 16.37
CA GLN A 155 -13.70 -15.43 15.11
C GLN A 155 -12.80 -15.71 13.88
N LEU A 156 -11.51 -15.97 14.10
CA LEU A 156 -10.61 -16.41 13.06
C LEU A 156 -10.82 -17.90 12.77
N PRO A 157 -10.90 -18.29 11.48
CA PRO A 157 -10.80 -19.69 11.09
C PRO A 157 -9.56 -20.38 11.69
N ASP A 158 -9.70 -21.66 12.04
CA ASP A 158 -8.67 -22.46 12.72
C ASP A 158 -7.30 -22.42 12.02
N PHE A 159 -7.33 -22.39 10.68
CA PHE A 159 -6.14 -22.34 9.85
C PHE A 159 -5.41 -20.99 9.86
N TYR A 160 -5.94 -19.95 10.49
CA TYR A 160 -5.21 -18.69 10.75
C TYR A 160 -4.68 -18.58 12.19
N ARG A 161 -5.00 -19.55 13.06
CA ARG A 161 -4.59 -19.52 14.47
C ARG A 161 -3.21 -20.17 14.65
N GLY A 162 -2.34 -19.55 15.45
CA GLY A 162 -1.00 -20.06 15.74
C GLY A 162 0.11 -19.69 14.74
N VAL A 163 1.36 -19.71 15.21
CA VAL A 163 2.55 -19.27 14.47
C VAL A 163 2.87 -20.19 13.28
N VAL A 164 2.58 -21.48 13.42
CA VAL A 164 2.79 -22.51 12.36
C VAL A 164 1.92 -22.24 11.13
N ASN A 165 0.81 -21.51 11.31
CA ASN A 165 -0.16 -21.21 10.27
C ASN A 165 0.10 -19.88 9.53
N THR A 166 1.24 -19.22 9.79
CA THR A 166 1.64 -17.98 9.11
C THR A 166 1.67 -18.13 7.58
N LYS A 167 1.91 -19.34 7.06
CA LYS A 167 1.83 -19.65 5.61
C LYS A 167 0.48 -19.33 4.98
N TYR A 168 -0.63 -19.55 5.69
CA TYR A 168 -1.97 -19.29 5.16
C TYR A 168 -2.24 -17.79 5.12
N ILE A 169 -1.77 -17.05 6.13
CA ILE A 169 -1.86 -15.58 6.16
C ILE A 169 -1.03 -14.98 5.00
N TYR A 170 0.16 -15.51 4.77
CA TYR A 170 1.00 -15.15 3.63
C TYR A 170 0.27 -15.37 2.29
N TRP A 171 -0.35 -16.54 2.08
CA TRP A 171 -1.11 -16.81 0.87
C TRP A 171 -2.31 -15.88 0.70
N THR A 172 -2.99 -15.50 1.79
CA THR A 172 -4.05 -14.49 1.75
C THR A 172 -3.52 -13.13 1.29
N ALA A 173 -2.36 -12.71 1.77
CA ALA A 173 -1.69 -11.49 1.31
C ALA A 173 -1.28 -11.58 -0.17
N LEU A 174 -0.79 -12.74 -0.61
CA LEU A 174 -0.47 -12.99 -2.03
C LEU A 174 -1.72 -12.92 -2.92
N VAL A 175 -2.80 -13.58 -2.51
CA VAL A 175 -4.09 -13.53 -3.22
C VAL A 175 -4.57 -12.08 -3.30
N PHE A 176 -4.51 -11.33 -2.20
CA PHE A 176 -4.87 -9.91 -2.20
C PHE A 176 -4.02 -9.09 -3.19
N ALA A 177 -2.70 -9.26 -3.19
CA ALA A 177 -1.81 -8.55 -4.11
C ALA A 177 -2.11 -8.89 -5.59
N VAL A 178 -2.32 -10.18 -5.90
CA VAL A 178 -2.64 -10.64 -7.26
C VAL A 178 -4.01 -10.13 -7.71
N VAL A 179 -5.04 -10.27 -6.88
CA VAL A 179 -6.40 -9.77 -7.17
C VAL A 179 -6.36 -8.26 -7.36
N THR A 180 -5.68 -7.53 -6.49
CA THR A 180 -5.48 -6.07 -6.61
C THR A 180 -4.82 -5.71 -7.94
N PHE A 181 -3.76 -6.42 -8.32
CA PHE A 181 -3.10 -6.20 -9.61
C PHE A 181 -4.07 -6.44 -10.78
N LEU A 182 -4.80 -7.56 -10.77
CA LEU A 182 -5.72 -7.93 -11.85
C LEU A 182 -6.87 -6.92 -11.99
N VAL A 183 -7.50 -6.54 -10.87
CA VAL A 183 -8.56 -5.52 -10.82
C VAL A 183 -8.01 -4.18 -11.29
N SER A 184 -6.89 -3.71 -10.74
CA SER A 184 -6.28 -2.44 -11.14
C SER A 184 -5.92 -2.43 -12.62
N ARG A 185 -5.38 -3.54 -13.14
CA ARG A 185 -5.03 -3.69 -14.55
C ARG A 185 -6.27 -3.63 -15.45
N LEU A 186 -7.34 -4.33 -15.07
CA LEU A 186 -8.60 -4.33 -15.80
C LEU A 186 -9.16 -2.91 -15.87
N VAL A 187 -9.28 -2.24 -14.71
CA VAL A 187 -9.87 -0.92 -14.58
C VAL A 187 -9.05 0.14 -15.33
N VAL A 188 -7.72 0.15 -15.18
CA VAL A 188 -6.82 1.10 -15.89
C VAL A 188 -6.82 0.87 -17.41
N SER A 189 -6.99 -0.38 -17.87
CA SER A 189 -7.05 -0.67 -19.31
C SER A 189 -8.40 -0.35 -19.95
N SER A 190 -9.42 -0.10 -19.14
CA SER A 190 -10.78 0.17 -19.59
C SER A 190 -10.93 1.56 -20.25
N ARG A 191 -12.12 1.86 -20.77
CA ARG A 191 -12.46 3.20 -21.27
C ARG A 191 -12.34 4.25 -20.15
N ALA A 192 -12.78 3.92 -18.93
CA ALA A 192 -12.66 4.81 -17.77
C ALA A 192 -11.19 5.14 -17.44
N GLY A 193 -10.30 4.15 -17.52
CA GLY A 193 -8.87 4.35 -17.28
C GLY A 193 -8.19 5.29 -18.27
N ARG A 194 -8.65 5.32 -19.54
CA ARG A 194 -8.19 6.31 -20.51
C ARG A 194 -8.72 7.71 -20.21
N VAL A 195 -9.96 7.83 -19.74
CA VAL A 195 -10.52 9.11 -19.30
C VAL A 195 -9.77 9.64 -18.08
N TRP A 196 -9.37 8.78 -17.13
CA TRP A 196 -8.54 9.21 -15.99
C TRP A 196 -7.20 9.80 -16.42
N GLN A 197 -6.51 9.17 -17.37
CA GLN A 197 -5.26 9.72 -17.91
C GLN A 197 -5.49 11.08 -18.59
N ALA A 198 -6.58 11.21 -19.34
CA ALA A 198 -6.95 12.48 -19.96
C ALA A 198 -7.29 13.57 -18.91
N ILE A 199 -7.99 13.20 -17.82
CA ILE A 199 -8.28 14.10 -16.69
C ILE A 199 -6.97 14.57 -16.03
N ARG A 200 -6.02 13.64 -15.83
CA ARG A 200 -4.70 13.94 -15.26
C ARG A 200 -3.91 14.93 -16.12
N GLU A 201 -4.01 14.84 -17.44
CA GLU A 201 -3.32 15.75 -18.36
C GLU A 201 -4.00 17.12 -18.42
N ASN A 202 -5.32 17.15 -18.62
CA ASN A 202 -6.10 18.38 -18.69
C ASN A 202 -7.59 18.12 -18.46
N GLU A 203 -8.06 18.36 -17.24
CA GLU A 203 -9.48 18.20 -16.87
C GLU A 203 -10.42 19.08 -17.72
N ALA A 204 -10.04 20.33 -18.00
CA ALA A 204 -10.86 21.25 -18.79
C ALA A 204 -11.07 20.74 -20.23
N ARG A 205 -10.05 20.13 -20.83
CA ARG A 205 -10.17 19.51 -22.16
C ARG A 205 -11.15 18.33 -22.17
N VAL A 206 -11.18 17.53 -21.10
CA VAL A 206 -12.13 16.41 -20.95
C VAL A 206 -13.56 16.92 -20.85
N GLU A 207 -13.77 18.06 -20.21
CA GLU A 207 -15.09 18.70 -20.11
C GLU A 207 -15.55 19.27 -21.46
N LEU A 208 -14.65 19.87 -22.24
CA LEU A 208 -14.96 20.43 -23.57
C LEU A 208 -15.42 19.37 -24.59
N ILE A 209 -15.00 18.12 -24.44
CA ILE A 209 -15.45 16.99 -25.29
C ILE A 209 -16.75 16.33 -24.76
N GLY A 210 -17.41 16.93 -23.77
CA GLY A 210 -18.72 16.53 -23.27
C GLY A 210 -18.73 15.44 -22.20
N LEU A 211 -17.57 15.06 -21.65
CA LEU A 211 -17.48 14.12 -20.53
C LEU A 211 -17.64 14.88 -19.20
N ARG A 212 -18.13 14.20 -18.16
CA ARG A 212 -18.27 14.74 -16.80
C ARG A 212 -17.12 14.23 -15.92
N PRO A 213 -16.03 15.00 -15.68
CA PRO A 213 -14.85 14.51 -14.96
C PRO A 213 -15.17 14.00 -13.54
N PHE A 214 -16.12 14.65 -12.87
CA PHE A 214 -16.53 14.31 -11.50
C PHE A 214 -16.89 12.82 -11.33
N ALA A 215 -17.71 12.25 -12.22
CA ALA A 215 -18.13 10.85 -12.09
C ALA A 215 -16.95 9.87 -12.25
N PHE A 216 -16.02 10.18 -13.16
CA PHE A 216 -14.80 9.38 -13.34
C PHE A 216 -13.86 9.52 -12.15
N LYS A 217 -13.67 10.73 -11.61
CA LYS A 217 -12.88 10.96 -10.40
C LYS A 217 -13.46 10.25 -9.17
N LEU A 218 -14.78 10.26 -9.02
CA LEU A 218 -15.44 9.56 -7.92
C LEU A 218 -15.28 8.04 -8.05
N ALA A 219 -15.40 7.50 -9.28
CA ALA A 219 -15.17 6.09 -9.52
C ALA A 219 -13.73 5.66 -9.17
N SER A 220 -12.71 6.45 -9.51
CA SER A 220 -11.33 6.11 -9.13
C SER A 220 -11.12 6.19 -7.62
N PHE A 221 -11.71 7.19 -6.95
CA PHE A 221 -11.67 7.32 -5.50
C PHE A 221 -12.29 6.11 -4.78
N VAL A 222 -13.48 5.69 -5.20
CA VAL A 222 -14.19 4.54 -4.60
C VAL A 222 -13.44 3.24 -4.85
N ILE A 223 -12.96 2.99 -6.08
CA ILE A 223 -12.20 1.78 -6.40
C ILE A 223 -10.90 1.72 -5.60
N ALA A 224 -10.17 2.83 -5.52
CA ALA A 224 -8.93 2.93 -4.75
C ALA A 224 -9.19 2.67 -3.25
N SER A 225 -10.27 3.25 -2.71
CA SER A 225 -10.66 3.10 -1.31
C SER A 225 -11.13 1.68 -0.97
N ALA A 226 -11.88 1.04 -1.88
CA ALA A 226 -12.32 -0.35 -1.72
C ALA A 226 -11.13 -1.31 -1.65
N ILE A 227 -10.14 -1.14 -2.54
CA ILE A 227 -8.90 -1.93 -2.51
C ILE A 227 -8.11 -1.64 -1.23
N ALA A 228 -8.01 -0.39 -0.81
CA ALA A 228 -7.33 -0.02 0.44
C ALA A 228 -8.00 -0.64 1.67
N SER A 229 -9.33 -0.64 1.75
CA SER A 229 -10.11 -1.27 2.83
C SER A 229 -9.92 -2.80 2.87
N LEU A 230 -9.90 -3.46 1.71
CA LEU A 230 -9.50 -4.87 1.63
C LEU A 230 -8.06 -5.09 2.12
N GLY A 231 -7.13 -4.21 1.74
CA GLY A 231 -5.75 -4.25 2.20
C GLY A 231 -5.62 -4.10 3.71
N GLY A 232 -6.40 -3.21 4.32
CA GLY A 232 -6.46 -3.06 5.79
C GLY A 232 -6.97 -4.32 6.49
N SER A 233 -7.97 -4.97 5.90
CA SER A 233 -8.53 -6.23 6.43
C SER A 233 -7.51 -7.38 6.40
N VAL A 234 -6.63 -7.40 5.39
CA VAL A 234 -5.52 -8.37 5.29
C VAL A 234 -4.38 -7.97 6.23
N TYR A 235 -4.07 -6.69 6.33
CA TYR A 235 -3.06 -6.17 7.26
C TYR A 235 -3.36 -6.49 8.72
N LEU A 236 -4.65 -6.44 9.11
CA LEU A 236 -5.12 -6.87 10.42
C LEU A 236 -4.71 -8.31 10.74
N LEU A 237 -4.77 -9.24 9.78
CA LEU A 237 -4.35 -10.63 9.98
C LEU A 237 -2.84 -10.76 10.21
N LEU A 238 -2.04 -9.93 9.53
CA LEU A 238 -0.58 -9.96 9.59
C LEU A 238 -0.06 -9.39 10.90
N ILE A 239 -0.60 -8.24 11.32
CA ILE A 239 -0.15 -7.51 12.51
C ILE A 239 -0.85 -8.01 13.78
N ARG A 240 -1.96 -8.76 13.64
CA ARG A 240 -2.76 -9.31 14.74
C ARG A 240 -3.38 -8.24 15.65
N GLY A 241 -3.57 -7.04 15.14
CA GLY A 241 -4.16 -5.93 15.88
C GLY A 241 -4.52 -4.74 15.00
N ALA A 242 -5.37 -3.88 15.53
CA ALA A 242 -5.74 -2.59 14.96
C ALA A 242 -5.08 -1.48 15.77
N ASN A 243 -4.16 -0.75 15.15
CA ASN A 243 -3.39 0.32 15.81
C ASN A 243 -3.71 1.68 15.16
N GLU A 244 -3.69 2.74 15.95
CA GLU A 244 -4.01 4.12 15.60
C GLU A 244 -3.09 4.66 14.50
N GLY A 245 -1.82 4.23 14.46
CA GLY A 245 -0.87 4.61 13.42
C GLY A 245 -1.34 4.33 11.98
N THR A 246 -2.23 3.34 11.78
CA THR A 246 -2.78 2.99 10.46
C THR A 246 -3.73 4.04 9.87
N ALA A 247 -4.27 4.94 10.71
CA ALA A 247 -5.16 6.04 10.28
C ALA A 247 -4.42 7.36 10.04
N SER A 248 -3.14 7.46 10.42
CA SER A 248 -2.38 8.71 10.44
C SER A 248 -2.11 9.30 9.04
N ALA A 249 -1.97 10.63 8.94
CA ALA A 249 -1.49 11.25 7.71
C ALA A 249 -0.06 10.84 7.35
N ILE A 250 0.78 10.56 8.34
CA ILE A 250 2.15 10.04 8.14
C ILE A 250 2.08 8.72 7.35
N PHE A 251 1.13 7.86 7.67
CA PHE A 251 0.91 6.63 6.91
C PHE A 251 0.43 6.92 5.47
N THR A 252 -0.44 7.92 5.24
CA THR A 252 -0.78 8.31 3.86
C THR A 252 0.44 8.82 3.09
N LEU A 253 1.32 9.59 3.73
CA LEU A 253 2.56 10.05 3.13
C LEU A 253 3.48 8.87 2.77
N ALA A 254 3.56 7.85 3.63
CA ALA A 254 4.26 6.61 3.33
C ALA A 254 3.69 5.91 2.08
N ILE A 255 2.36 5.87 1.92
CA ILE A 255 1.71 5.31 0.72
C ILE A 255 2.09 6.12 -0.54
N LEU A 256 2.11 7.45 -0.45
CA LEU A 256 2.59 8.31 -1.54
C LEU A 256 4.05 8.00 -1.89
N VAL A 257 4.91 7.87 -0.88
CA VAL A 257 6.31 7.47 -1.03
C VAL A 257 6.43 6.14 -1.76
N MET A 258 5.65 5.11 -1.39
CA MET A 258 5.64 3.80 -2.08
C MET A 258 5.38 3.96 -3.58
N VAL A 259 4.38 4.77 -3.97
CA VAL A 259 4.02 4.97 -5.37
C VAL A 259 5.07 5.78 -6.13
N VAL A 260 5.60 6.84 -5.53
CA VAL A 260 6.64 7.68 -6.15
C VAL A 260 7.95 6.90 -6.32
N LEU A 261 8.35 6.12 -5.30
CA LEU A 261 9.50 5.22 -5.32
C LEU A 261 9.40 4.21 -6.48
N GLY A 262 8.21 3.61 -6.63
CA GLY A 262 7.92 2.65 -7.66
C GLY A 262 7.86 3.23 -9.08
N GLY A 263 7.32 4.44 -9.20
CA GLY A 263 7.07 5.16 -10.45
C GLY A 263 5.57 5.34 -10.69
N ALA A 264 5.07 6.55 -10.44
CA ALA A 264 3.65 6.90 -10.55
C ALA A 264 3.08 6.73 -11.98
N GLY A 265 1.85 6.22 -12.08
CA GLY A 265 1.15 5.94 -13.33
C GLY A 265 1.58 4.63 -14.00
N LYS A 266 2.31 3.78 -13.27
CA LYS A 266 2.72 2.45 -13.71
C LYS A 266 2.39 1.46 -12.59
N LEU A 267 1.33 0.65 -12.79
CA LEU A 267 0.89 -0.35 -11.81
C LEU A 267 2.02 -1.25 -11.27
N TRP A 268 2.91 -1.72 -12.16
CA TRP A 268 4.08 -2.52 -11.77
C TRP A 268 5.09 -1.74 -10.94
N GLY A 269 5.26 -0.45 -11.24
CA GLY A 269 6.11 0.45 -10.47
C GLY A 269 5.56 0.56 -9.06
N ALA A 270 4.30 0.96 -8.92
CA ALA A 270 3.63 1.07 -7.62
C ALA A 270 3.69 -0.22 -6.79
N ALA A 271 3.43 -1.38 -7.42
CA ALA A 271 3.54 -2.68 -6.74
C ALA A 271 4.96 -2.94 -6.21
N LEU A 272 5.98 -2.70 -7.03
CA LEU A 272 7.39 -2.87 -6.64
C LEU A 272 7.79 -1.89 -5.53
N GLY A 273 7.33 -0.63 -5.61
CA GLY A 273 7.61 0.39 -4.62
C GLY A 273 6.99 0.05 -3.26
N GLY A 274 5.73 -0.39 -3.23
CA GLY A 274 5.08 -0.88 -2.00
C GLY A 274 5.75 -2.12 -1.42
N PHE A 275 6.15 -3.06 -2.27
CA PHE A 275 6.87 -4.28 -1.86
C PHE A 275 8.22 -3.96 -1.21
N ILE A 276 9.04 -3.11 -1.86
CA ILE A 276 10.35 -2.72 -1.35
C ILE A 276 10.20 -1.90 -0.06
N TYR A 277 9.26 -0.96 -0.03
CA TYR A 277 8.98 -0.21 1.19
C TYR A 277 8.62 -1.14 2.34
N GLY A 278 7.77 -2.15 2.12
CA GLY A 278 7.38 -3.09 3.18
C GLY A 278 8.56 -3.91 3.72
N ILE A 279 9.47 -4.35 2.85
CA ILE A 279 10.70 -5.01 3.28
C ILE A 279 11.59 -4.03 4.06
N LEU A 280 11.83 -2.84 3.52
CA LEU A 280 12.69 -1.84 4.14
C LEU A 280 12.16 -1.40 5.51
N ASN A 281 10.86 -1.14 5.61
CA ASN A 281 10.23 -0.68 6.85
C ASN A 281 10.47 -1.68 8.00
N LEU A 282 10.36 -2.98 7.75
CA LEU A 282 10.57 -3.99 8.78
C LEU A 282 12.06 -4.30 9.03
N ARG A 283 12.91 -4.24 7.99
CA ARG A 283 14.34 -4.54 8.13
C ARG A 283 15.12 -3.38 8.74
N LEU A 284 14.77 -2.14 8.42
CA LEU A 284 15.39 -0.95 9.01
C LEU A 284 15.13 -0.90 10.52
N SER A 285 13.95 -1.32 11.00
CA SER A 285 13.70 -1.47 12.43
C SER A 285 14.62 -2.52 13.09
N GLY A 286 14.99 -3.60 12.40
CA GLY A 286 15.93 -4.59 12.92
C GLY A 286 17.40 -4.16 12.85
N VAL A 287 17.78 -3.37 11.85
CA VAL A 287 19.14 -2.82 11.70
C VAL A 287 19.38 -1.64 12.62
N ALA A 288 18.34 -0.84 12.89
CA ALA A 288 18.34 0.27 13.84
C ALA A 288 18.85 -0.12 15.24
N THR A 289 18.62 -1.36 15.65
CA THR A 289 19.01 -1.91 16.96
C THR A 289 20.31 -2.75 16.89
N SER A 290 21.09 -2.65 15.82
CA SER A 290 22.33 -3.40 15.68
C SER A 290 23.50 -2.73 16.41
N ASP A 291 24.37 -3.53 17.01
CA ASP A 291 25.59 -3.10 17.72
C ASP A 291 26.48 -2.14 16.87
N PHE A 292 26.37 -2.24 15.54
CA PHE A 292 27.06 -1.35 14.61
C PHE A 292 26.57 0.10 14.70
N ILE A 293 25.25 0.33 14.79
CA ILE A 293 24.70 1.69 14.90
C ILE A 293 24.98 2.27 16.29
N ASP A 294 24.95 1.44 17.32
CA ASP A 294 25.31 1.85 18.69
C ASP A 294 26.80 2.21 18.83
N SER A 295 27.66 1.65 17.98
CA SER A 295 29.09 1.98 17.94
C SER A 295 29.40 3.32 17.24
N LEU A 296 28.43 3.92 16.54
CA LEU A 296 28.61 5.20 15.87
C LEU A 296 28.50 6.37 16.86
N PRO A 297 29.22 7.49 16.61
CA PRO A 297 29.06 8.68 17.41
C PRO A 297 27.59 9.16 17.43
N ASN A 298 27.08 9.59 18.58
CA ASN A 298 25.65 9.93 18.80
C ASN A 298 25.05 10.91 17.76
N TRP A 299 25.87 11.78 17.17
CA TRP A 299 25.45 12.74 16.14
C TRP A 299 25.16 12.10 14.77
N ILE A 300 25.67 10.88 14.52
CA ILE A 300 25.39 10.08 13.32
C ILE A 300 24.51 8.87 13.68
N GLY A 301 24.79 8.21 14.81
CA GLY A 301 24.04 7.03 15.27
C GLY A 301 22.59 7.35 15.62
N GLY A 302 22.32 8.48 16.28
CA GLY A 302 20.97 8.87 16.71
C GLY A 302 19.96 9.02 15.57
N PRO A 303 20.25 9.77 14.49
CA PRO A 303 19.35 9.83 13.34
C PRO A 303 19.26 8.50 12.58
N LEU A 304 20.33 7.71 12.53
CA LEU A 304 20.34 6.43 11.82
C LEU A 304 19.61 5.30 12.57
N SER A 305 19.41 5.43 13.89
CA SER A 305 18.61 4.49 14.66
C SER A 305 17.10 4.70 14.46
N GLU A 306 16.67 5.83 13.90
CA GLU A 306 15.27 6.07 13.54
C GLU A 306 14.95 5.51 12.13
N PRO A 307 14.17 4.43 11.99
CA PRO A 307 13.94 3.78 10.69
C PRO A 307 13.28 4.71 9.67
N LEU A 308 12.40 5.60 10.13
CA LEU A 308 11.73 6.61 9.30
C LEU A 308 12.71 7.62 8.70
N PHE A 309 13.74 8.01 9.45
CA PHE A 309 14.76 8.94 8.96
C PHE A 309 15.57 8.29 7.83
N VAL A 310 16.06 7.06 8.05
CA VAL A 310 16.83 6.32 7.04
C VAL A 310 16.01 6.10 5.78
N LEU A 311 14.73 5.74 5.94
CA LEU A 311 13.81 5.54 4.83
C LEU A 311 13.56 6.84 4.04
N GLY A 312 13.42 7.97 4.75
CA GLY A 312 13.30 9.29 4.14
C GLY A 312 14.54 9.70 3.33
N VAL A 313 15.73 9.50 3.88
CA VAL A 313 17.00 9.79 3.18
C VAL A 313 17.16 8.91 1.94
N LEU A 314 16.91 7.60 2.07
CA LEU A 314 16.97 6.66 0.95
C LEU A 314 16.00 7.08 -0.17
N PHE A 315 14.80 7.52 0.20
CA PHE A 315 13.81 8.02 -0.74
C PHE A 315 14.25 9.30 -1.45
N ILE A 316 14.81 10.28 -0.74
CA ILE A 316 15.34 11.52 -1.34
C ILE A 316 16.42 11.17 -2.36
N LEU A 317 17.38 10.33 -2.00
CA LEU A 317 18.44 9.89 -2.91
C LEU A 317 17.85 9.22 -4.16
N LEU A 318 16.88 8.33 -3.97
CA LEU A 318 16.28 7.62 -5.09
C LEU A 318 15.54 8.55 -6.06
N ILE A 319 14.82 9.56 -5.55
CA ILE A 319 14.19 10.56 -6.42
C ILE A 319 15.25 11.37 -7.18
N LEU A 320 16.32 11.80 -6.51
CA LEU A 320 17.37 12.61 -7.12
C LEU A 320 18.10 11.86 -8.24
N TYR A 321 18.43 10.58 -8.02
CA TYR A 321 19.21 9.80 -8.98
C TYR A 321 18.35 9.05 -10.02
N PHE A 322 17.08 8.74 -9.71
CA PHE A 322 16.18 7.97 -10.57
C PHE A 322 14.84 8.67 -10.84
N PRO A 323 14.83 9.81 -11.58
CA PRO A 323 13.59 10.48 -11.96
C PRO A 323 12.74 9.58 -12.88
N GLY A 324 11.65 9.04 -12.34
CA GLY A 324 10.80 8.02 -12.96
C GLY A 324 10.56 6.78 -12.10
N GLY A 325 11.18 6.71 -10.92
CA GLY A 325 11.06 5.60 -9.98
C GLY A 325 11.90 4.39 -10.40
N LEU A 326 11.87 3.35 -9.56
CA LEU A 326 12.66 2.11 -9.73
C LEU A 326 12.40 1.41 -11.06
N ILE A 327 11.19 1.50 -11.60
CA ILE A 327 10.83 0.88 -12.88
C ILE A 327 11.55 1.49 -14.09
N SER A 328 12.19 2.65 -13.93
CA SER A 328 12.96 3.30 -15.00
C SER A 328 14.41 2.78 -15.12
N ILE A 329 14.91 2.05 -14.12
CA ILE A 329 16.30 1.58 -14.03
C ILE A 329 16.68 0.67 -15.21
N PRO A 330 15.90 -0.38 -15.57
CA PRO A 330 16.28 -1.27 -16.65
C PRO A 330 16.36 -0.52 -18.00
N ALA A 331 15.40 0.36 -18.29
CA ALA A 331 15.35 1.09 -19.56
C ALA A 331 16.57 2.01 -19.75
N ARG A 332 17.07 2.65 -18.69
CA ARG A 332 18.24 3.54 -18.74
C ARG A 332 19.56 2.78 -18.92
N LEU A 333 19.70 1.61 -18.28
CA LEU A 333 20.88 0.75 -18.44
C LEU A 333 20.99 0.20 -19.87
N PHE A 334 19.86 -0.15 -20.49
CA PHE A 334 19.84 -0.62 -21.88
C PHE A 334 19.99 0.49 -22.92
N SER A 335 19.58 1.74 -22.64
CA SER A 335 19.82 2.87 -23.56
C SER A 335 21.28 3.32 -23.58
N SER A 336 21.98 3.26 -22.44
CA SER A 336 23.41 3.60 -22.34
C SER A 336 24.31 2.64 -23.13
N ARG A 337 23.91 1.37 -23.31
CA ARG A 337 24.66 0.39 -24.13
C ARG A 337 24.51 0.56 -25.64
N ARG A 338 23.53 1.34 -26.13
CA ARG A 338 23.34 1.56 -27.57
C ARG A 338 24.10 2.77 -28.12
N SER A 339 24.54 3.71 -27.28
CA SER A 339 25.31 4.87 -27.76
C SER A 339 26.81 4.61 -27.92
N THR A 340 27.32 3.46 -27.45
CA THR A 340 28.73 3.06 -27.62
C THR A 340 28.98 2.17 -28.84
N GLY A 341 27.94 1.85 -29.62
CA GLY A 341 28.03 0.94 -30.79
C GLY A 341 28.04 1.61 -32.17
N THR A 342 27.94 2.94 -32.27
CA THR A 342 27.87 3.67 -33.56
C THR A 342 28.97 4.71 -33.76
N ALA A 343 30.07 4.62 -33.00
CA ALA A 343 31.24 5.50 -33.14
C ALA A 343 32.45 4.75 -33.76
N GLY A 344 32.20 3.85 -34.70
CA GLY A 344 33.24 3.03 -35.33
C GLY A 344 32.75 2.22 -36.51
N SER A 345 32.35 2.88 -37.58
CA SER A 345 32.37 2.37 -38.97
C SER A 345 32.20 3.53 -39.93
#